data_AF-A0A1Q7F2S7-F1
#
_entry.id   AF-A0A1Q7F2S7-F1
#
_cell.length_a   1.000
_cell.length_b   1.000
_cell.length_c   1.000
_cell.angle_alpha   90.00
_cell.angle_beta   90.00
_cell.angle_gamma   90.00
#
_symmetry.space_group_name_H-M   'P 1'
#
loop_
_entity.id
_entity.type
_entity.pdbx_description
1 polymer ?
#
loop_
_entity_poly.entity_id
_entity_poly.type
_entity_poly.pdbx_seq_one_letter_code
_entity_poly.pdbx_strand_id
1 'polypeptide(L)'
;MHDHLVDELPDAIRLEGDYVPREALRPVGTSRPVPFFRQGRLQPEPESMLSADNIANMRQDGISVVGPAPASVLPEVSAEQIREAVRQMLREISECPTEQKAASEILDLVRSCRALETGAPATKSDGLRWGLVRLNAVLHPVLQRADAVRRGTSVTSDDRTLRDGLDEVRAALRHRSSEASSER
;
A
#
# COMPACT_ATOMS: atom_id res chain seq x y z
N MET A 1 -16.91 -10.25 19.52
CA MET A 1 -15.74 -9.48 20.02
C MET A 1 -15.46 -8.28 19.12
N HIS A 2 -15.42 -8.47 17.80
CA HIS A 2 -15.09 -7.40 16.86
C HIS A 2 -16.26 -6.44 16.52
N ASP A 3 -17.52 -6.90 16.61
CA ASP A 3 -18.68 -6.11 16.18
C ASP A 3 -18.99 -4.89 17.08
N HIS A 4 -18.49 -4.90 18.31
CA HIS A 4 -18.67 -3.83 19.30
C HIS A 4 -17.39 -3.04 19.60
N LEU A 5 -16.27 -3.41 18.97
CA LEU A 5 -14.97 -2.83 19.29
C LEU A 5 -14.92 -1.32 19.00
N VAL A 6 -15.64 -0.87 17.97
CA VAL A 6 -15.76 0.56 17.63
C VAL A 6 -16.63 1.32 18.63
N ASP A 7 -17.64 0.67 19.21
CA ASP A 7 -18.54 1.29 20.18
C ASP A 7 -17.80 1.57 21.50
N GLU A 8 -16.85 0.69 21.87
CA GLU A 8 -16.04 0.80 23.08
C GLU A 8 -14.76 1.64 22.87
N LEU A 9 -14.18 1.58 21.67
CA LEU A 9 -12.94 2.25 21.31
C LEU A 9 -13.12 2.93 19.94
N PRO A 10 -13.49 4.23 19.89
CA PRO A 10 -13.75 4.92 18.62
C PRO A 10 -12.58 4.86 17.62
N ASP A 11 -11.33 4.85 18.13
CA ASP A 11 -10.13 4.74 17.30
C ASP A 11 -9.98 3.37 16.60
N ALA A 12 -10.74 2.36 17.03
CA ALA A 12 -10.77 1.05 16.38
C ALA A 12 -11.29 1.13 14.93
N ILE A 13 -11.94 2.23 14.54
CA ILE A 13 -12.29 2.54 13.13
C ILE A 13 -11.06 2.57 12.21
N ARG A 14 -9.85 2.65 12.75
CA ARG A 14 -8.60 2.65 11.98
C ARG A 14 -7.98 1.26 11.83
N LEU A 15 -8.55 0.25 12.49
CA LEU A 15 -8.04 -1.11 12.45
C LEU A 15 -8.46 -1.80 11.15
N GLU A 16 -7.48 -2.42 10.51
CA GLU A 16 -7.62 -3.28 9.34
C GLU A 16 -6.75 -4.53 9.55
N GLY A 17 -7.15 -5.67 8.99
CA GLY A 17 -6.36 -6.90 9.04
C GLY A 17 -7.10 -8.15 8.58
N ASP A 18 -6.34 -9.24 8.40
CA ASP A 18 -6.86 -10.53 7.94
C ASP A 18 -6.75 -11.61 9.04
N TYR A 19 -7.74 -12.49 9.13
CA TYR A 19 -7.69 -13.68 9.99
C TYR A 19 -7.37 -14.93 9.19
N VAL A 20 -6.10 -15.28 9.10
CA VAL A 20 -5.65 -16.33 8.18
C VAL A 20 -5.09 -17.56 8.90
N PRO A 21 -5.70 -18.74 8.70
CA PRO A 21 -5.11 -20.01 9.15
C PRO A 21 -3.77 -20.26 8.47
N ARG A 22 -2.78 -20.74 9.23
CA ARG A 22 -1.40 -20.89 8.75
C ARG A 22 -1.31 -21.75 7.48
N GLU A 23 -2.08 -22.83 7.43
CA GLU A 23 -2.14 -23.76 6.30
C GLU A 23 -2.75 -23.13 5.03
N ALA A 24 -3.45 -22.00 5.16
CA ALA A 24 -4.03 -21.26 4.06
C ALA A 24 -3.10 -20.17 3.50
N LEU A 25 -2.01 -19.81 4.21
CA LEU A 25 -1.05 -18.82 3.74
C LEU A 25 -0.32 -19.29 2.48
N ARG A 26 -0.24 -18.43 1.48
CA ARG A 26 0.55 -18.64 0.26
C ARG A 26 1.43 -17.42 0.02
N PRO A 27 2.53 -17.54 -0.75
CA PRO A 27 3.34 -16.38 -1.14
C PRO A 27 2.55 -15.29 -1.87
N VAL A 28 1.40 -15.66 -2.44
CA VAL A 28 0.44 -14.76 -3.10
C VAL A 28 -0.96 -15.12 -2.58
N GLY A 29 -1.55 -14.26 -1.77
CA GLY A 29 -2.90 -14.42 -1.23
C GLY A 29 -3.07 -15.63 -0.30
N THR A 30 -4.26 -16.23 -0.38
CA THR A 30 -4.66 -17.38 0.45
C THR A 30 -5.24 -18.50 -0.41
N SER A 31 -5.17 -19.75 0.08
CA SER A 31 -5.76 -20.90 -0.64
C SER A 31 -7.27 -21.04 -0.48
N ARG A 32 -7.89 -20.21 0.37
CA ARG A 32 -9.33 -20.16 0.62
C ARG A 32 -9.72 -18.74 1.07
N PRO A 33 -10.97 -18.32 0.89
CA PRO A 33 -11.47 -17.08 1.48
C PRO A 33 -11.18 -17.02 2.98
N VAL A 34 -10.79 -15.85 3.46
CA VAL A 34 -10.48 -15.60 4.87
C VAL A 34 -11.30 -14.43 5.39
N PRO A 35 -11.67 -14.42 6.68
CA PRO A 35 -12.33 -13.27 7.27
C PRO A 35 -11.40 -12.04 7.23
N PHE A 36 -11.95 -10.93 6.77
CA PHE A 36 -11.27 -9.65 6.66
C PHE A 36 -11.89 -8.62 7.60
N PHE A 37 -11.04 -7.81 8.21
CA PHE A 37 -11.40 -6.77 9.16
C PHE A 37 -11.04 -5.41 8.58
N ARG A 38 -12.00 -4.49 8.53
CA ARG A 38 -11.80 -3.12 8.04
C ARG A 38 -12.70 -2.16 8.77
N GLN A 39 -12.20 -0.96 9.03
CA GLN A 39 -12.96 0.07 9.75
C GLN A 39 -13.50 -0.44 11.09
N GLY A 40 -12.71 -1.25 11.79
CA GLY A 40 -13.11 -1.82 13.07
C GLY A 40 -14.26 -2.84 13.00
N ARG A 41 -14.58 -3.37 11.81
CA ARG A 41 -15.67 -4.35 11.60
C ARG A 41 -15.24 -5.51 10.72
N LEU A 42 -15.79 -6.70 10.99
CA LEU A 42 -15.62 -7.84 10.11
C LEU A 42 -16.45 -7.60 8.83
N GLN A 43 -15.82 -7.77 7.67
CA GLN A 43 -16.45 -7.52 6.39
C GLN A 43 -17.16 -8.78 5.87
N PRO A 44 -18.32 -8.64 5.21
CA PRO A 44 -19.11 -9.76 4.73
C PRO A 44 -18.50 -10.44 3.50
N GLU A 45 -17.76 -9.67 2.68
CA GLU A 45 -17.08 -10.17 1.50
C GLU A 45 -15.59 -10.41 1.80
N PRO A 46 -15.02 -11.54 1.36
CA PRO A 46 -13.62 -11.83 1.56
C PRO A 46 -12.78 -10.97 0.61
N GLU A 47 -12.10 -9.98 1.17
CA GLU A 47 -10.96 -9.31 0.57
C GLU A 47 -9.70 -9.81 1.29
N SER A 48 -8.52 -9.71 0.68
CA SER A 48 -7.28 -10.06 1.39
C SER A 48 -6.24 -9.00 1.19
N MET A 49 -5.70 -8.48 2.29
CA MET A 49 -4.54 -7.58 2.25
C MET A 49 -3.23 -8.34 2.01
N LEU A 50 -3.28 -9.66 1.76
CA LEU A 50 -2.11 -10.54 1.60
C LEU A 50 -1.61 -10.62 0.16
N SER A 51 -1.47 -9.47 -0.50
CA SER A 51 -0.69 -9.38 -1.74
C SER A 51 0.78 -9.77 -1.46
N ALA A 52 1.50 -10.19 -2.51
CA ALA A 52 2.87 -10.66 -2.36
C ALA A 52 3.82 -9.59 -1.79
N ASP A 53 3.62 -8.32 -2.17
CA ASP A 53 4.38 -7.18 -1.62
C ASP A 53 4.04 -6.92 -0.15
N ASN A 54 2.78 -7.04 0.26
CA ASN A 54 2.37 -6.89 1.66
C ASN A 54 2.91 -8.03 2.53
N ILE A 55 2.87 -9.28 2.05
CA ILE A 55 3.48 -10.42 2.75
C ILE A 55 4.99 -10.20 2.92
N ALA A 56 5.69 -9.80 1.85
CA ALA A 56 7.12 -9.53 1.91
C ALA A 56 7.45 -8.40 2.90
N ASN A 57 6.67 -7.31 2.89
CA ASN A 57 6.82 -6.19 3.80
C ASN A 57 6.59 -6.60 5.27
N MET A 58 5.50 -7.33 5.56
CA MET A 58 5.24 -7.83 6.91
C MET A 58 6.28 -8.85 7.38
N ARG A 59 6.80 -9.69 6.48
CA ARG A 59 7.86 -10.66 6.80
C ARG A 59 9.15 -9.95 7.22
N GLN A 60 9.49 -8.85 6.54
CA GLN A 60 10.73 -8.09 6.75
C GLN A 60 10.63 -7.13 7.94
N ASP A 61 9.57 -6.33 7.98
CA ASP A 61 9.46 -5.15 8.87
C ASP A 61 8.29 -5.26 9.87
N GLY A 62 7.54 -6.37 9.86
CA GLY A 62 6.41 -6.58 10.75
C GLY A 62 6.82 -6.80 12.20
N ILE A 63 5.92 -6.44 13.11
CA ILE A 63 6.09 -6.59 14.56
C ILE A 63 5.08 -7.62 15.07
N SER A 64 5.55 -8.69 15.70
CA SER A 64 4.67 -9.63 16.40
C SER A 64 4.26 -9.04 17.75
N VAL A 65 2.96 -8.78 17.92
CA VAL A 65 2.38 -8.43 19.23
C VAL A 65 2.24 -9.68 20.10
N VAL A 66 1.85 -10.80 19.48
CA VAL A 66 1.71 -12.12 20.13
C VAL A 66 2.25 -13.19 19.19
N GLY A 67 2.94 -14.18 19.76
CA GLY A 67 3.48 -15.32 19.03
C GLY A 67 4.87 -15.08 18.42
N PRO A 68 5.31 -15.94 17.49
CA PRO A 68 6.67 -15.89 16.97
C PRO A 68 6.83 -14.77 15.92
N ALA A 69 8.08 -14.44 15.57
CA ALA A 69 8.40 -13.38 14.61
C ALA A 69 7.75 -13.64 13.23
N PRO A 70 7.38 -12.60 12.45
CA PRO A 70 6.67 -12.76 11.18
C PRO A 70 7.42 -13.65 10.17
N ALA A 71 8.76 -13.56 10.14
CA ALA A 71 9.62 -14.40 9.31
C ALA A 71 9.55 -15.91 9.62
N SER A 72 8.98 -16.32 10.74
CA SER A 72 8.76 -17.74 11.06
C SER A 72 7.38 -18.27 10.63
N VAL A 73 6.45 -17.37 10.28
CA VAL A 73 5.04 -17.69 9.98
C VAL A 73 4.70 -17.41 8.53
N LEU A 74 5.05 -16.23 8.04
CA LEU A 74 4.74 -15.78 6.68
C LEU A 74 5.64 -16.48 5.66
N PRO A 75 5.13 -16.90 4.51
CA PRO A 75 5.93 -17.55 3.48
C PRO A 75 6.96 -16.59 2.87
N GLU A 76 8.02 -17.15 2.28
CA GLU A 76 8.93 -16.38 1.43
C GLU A 76 8.26 -15.98 0.13
N VAL A 77 8.64 -14.81 -0.37
CA VAL A 77 8.11 -14.23 -1.61
C VAL A 77 9.28 -13.88 -2.51
N SER A 78 9.22 -14.31 -3.76
CA SER A 78 10.24 -14.00 -4.76
C SER A 78 10.07 -12.58 -5.32
N ALA A 79 11.16 -12.04 -5.87
CA ALA A 79 11.15 -10.73 -6.50
C ALA A 79 10.09 -10.60 -7.62
N GLU A 80 9.88 -11.65 -8.42
CA GLU A 80 8.89 -11.60 -9.50
C GLU A 80 7.45 -11.64 -8.98
N GLN A 81 7.19 -12.36 -7.89
CA GLN A 81 5.88 -12.33 -7.23
C GLN A 81 5.56 -10.93 -6.69
N ILE A 82 6.55 -10.24 -6.11
CA ILE A 82 6.40 -8.83 -5.68
C ILE A 82 6.08 -7.95 -6.89
N ARG A 83 6.86 -8.06 -7.97
CA ARG A 83 6.61 -7.25 -9.18
C ARG A 83 5.23 -7.49 -9.74
N GLU A 84 4.79 -8.74 -9.82
CA GLU A 84 3.47 -9.07 -10.37
C GLU A 84 2.33 -8.55 -9.49
N ALA A 85 2.41 -8.71 -8.17
CA ALA A 85 1.43 -8.14 -7.25
C ALA A 85 1.32 -6.62 -7.41
N VAL A 86 2.46 -5.93 -7.54
CA VAL A 86 2.49 -4.48 -7.75
C VAL A 86 1.90 -4.10 -9.12
N ARG A 87 2.19 -4.86 -10.19
CA ARG A 87 1.57 -4.61 -11.51
C ARG A 87 0.05 -4.76 -11.45
N GLN A 88 -0.47 -5.74 -10.70
CA GLN A 88 -1.91 -5.93 -10.51
C GLN A 88 -2.52 -4.72 -9.80
N MET A 89 -1.93 -4.31 -8.67
CA MET A 89 -2.38 -3.13 -7.92
C MET A 89 -2.39 -1.86 -8.79
N LEU A 90 -1.37 -1.66 -9.65
CA LEU A 90 -1.31 -0.49 -10.53
C LEU A 90 -2.32 -0.50 -11.69
N ARG A 91 -2.95 -1.64 -12.00
CA ARG A 91 -4.06 -1.70 -12.97
C ARG A 91 -5.38 -1.23 -12.37
N GLU A 92 -5.49 -1.23 -11.04
CA GLU A 92 -6.67 -0.76 -10.33
C GLU A 92 -6.63 0.76 -10.24
N ILE A 93 -7.65 1.42 -10.79
CA ILE A 93 -7.77 2.88 -10.70
C ILE A 93 -8.53 3.21 -9.42
N SER A 94 -7.84 3.85 -8.47
CA SER A 94 -8.47 4.34 -7.24
C SER A 94 -9.07 5.73 -7.43
N GLU A 95 -10.35 5.88 -7.10
CA GLU A 95 -10.97 7.20 -6.94
C GLU A 95 -10.47 7.87 -5.65
N CYS A 96 -10.04 9.13 -5.76
CA CYS A 96 -9.48 9.91 -4.66
C CYS A 96 -10.36 11.12 -4.34
N PRO A 97 -11.54 10.94 -3.69
CA PRO A 97 -12.46 12.05 -3.41
C PRO A 97 -11.94 13.05 -2.37
N THR A 98 -10.89 12.71 -1.62
CA THR A 98 -10.30 13.57 -0.58
C THR A 98 -8.79 13.70 -0.76
N GLU A 99 -8.21 14.78 -0.23
CA GLU A 99 -6.76 14.99 -0.23
C GLU A 99 -6.02 13.90 0.56
N GLN A 100 -6.62 13.35 1.63
CA GLN A 100 -6.02 12.25 2.37
C GLN A 100 -5.93 10.97 1.52
N LYS A 101 -6.96 10.69 0.72
CA LYS A 101 -6.94 9.58 -0.23
C LYS A 101 -5.92 9.83 -1.35
N ALA A 102 -5.88 11.04 -1.91
CA ALA A 102 -4.88 11.42 -2.91
C ALA A 102 -3.45 11.32 -2.37
N ALA A 103 -3.21 11.78 -1.13
CA ALA A 103 -1.91 11.63 -0.45
C ALA A 103 -1.49 10.16 -0.33
N SER A 104 -2.42 9.29 0.09
CA SER A 104 -2.14 7.86 0.20
C SER A 104 -1.82 7.27 -1.17
N GLU A 105 -2.66 7.54 -2.16
CA GLU A 105 -2.51 7.05 -3.54
C GLU A 105 -1.16 7.48 -4.14
N ILE A 106 -0.79 8.76 -4.03
CA ILE A 106 0.51 9.25 -4.53
C ILE A 106 1.67 8.45 -3.92
N LEU A 107 1.64 8.22 -2.60
CA LEU A 107 2.67 7.46 -1.89
C LEU A 107 2.64 5.96 -2.23
N ASP A 108 1.45 5.40 -2.45
CA ASP A 108 1.25 4.03 -2.90
C ASP A 108 1.76 3.82 -4.33
N LEU A 109 1.60 4.80 -5.22
CA LEU A 109 2.15 4.77 -6.57
C LEU A 109 3.68 4.83 -6.57
N VAL A 110 4.31 5.76 -5.83
CA VAL A 110 5.78 5.86 -5.83
C VAL A 110 6.47 4.71 -5.11
N ARG A 111 5.89 4.15 -4.03
CA ARG A 111 6.44 2.92 -3.40
C ARG A 111 6.38 1.74 -4.37
N SER A 112 5.32 1.67 -5.17
CA SER A 112 5.10 0.62 -6.16
C SER A 112 6.15 0.67 -7.27
N CYS A 113 6.47 1.86 -7.79
CA CYS A 113 7.52 1.97 -8.79
C CYS A 113 8.90 1.57 -8.25
N ARG A 114 9.23 1.89 -6.98
CA ARG A 114 10.43 1.37 -6.33
C ARG A 114 10.41 -0.16 -6.25
N ALA A 115 9.29 -0.75 -5.84
CA ALA A 115 9.14 -2.19 -5.73
C ALA A 115 9.27 -2.89 -7.10
N LEU A 116 8.76 -2.29 -8.17
CA LEU A 116 8.94 -2.78 -9.54
C LEU A 116 10.42 -2.78 -9.96
N GLU A 117 11.12 -1.68 -9.71
CA GLU A 117 12.53 -1.51 -10.06
C GLU A 117 13.42 -2.51 -9.29
N THR A 118 13.20 -2.65 -7.99
CA THR A 118 14.08 -3.43 -7.10
C THR A 118 13.68 -4.90 -6.97
N GLY A 119 12.41 -5.24 -7.18
CA GLY A 119 11.87 -6.55 -6.82
C GLY A 119 11.86 -6.82 -5.31
N ALA A 120 11.83 -5.77 -4.49
CA ALA A 120 11.84 -5.86 -3.02
C ALA A 120 10.67 -5.07 -2.43
N PRO A 121 10.18 -5.41 -1.22
CA PRO A 121 9.15 -4.63 -0.55
C PRO A 121 9.62 -3.18 -0.33
N ALA A 122 8.68 -2.25 -0.38
CA ALA A 122 8.92 -0.82 -0.29
C ALA A 122 7.92 -0.16 0.66
N THR A 123 8.42 0.57 1.66
CA THR A 123 7.57 1.44 2.47
C THR A 123 7.20 2.72 1.72
N LYS A 124 6.18 3.45 2.19
CA LYS A 124 5.84 4.80 1.67
C LYS A 124 7.03 5.77 1.77
N SER A 125 7.81 5.67 2.84
CA SER A 125 9.05 6.46 3.00
C SER A 125 10.12 6.08 1.98
N ASP A 126 10.25 4.80 1.63
CA ASP A 126 11.17 4.37 0.57
C ASP A 126 10.72 4.86 -0.81
N GLY A 127 9.42 4.76 -1.09
CA GLY A 127 8.81 5.28 -2.31
C GLY A 127 9.04 6.79 -2.48
N LEU A 128 8.86 7.56 -1.40
CA LEU A 128 9.14 9.00 -1.41
C LEU A 128 10.61 9.30 -1.74
N ARG A 129 11.56 8.65 -1.05
CA ARG A 129 12.99 8.84 -1.31
C ARG A 129 13.34 8.49 -2.75
N TRP A 130 12.81 7.38 -3.24
CA TRP A 130 12.97 6.97 -4.64
C TRP A 130 12.39 8.02 -5.59
N GLY A 131 11.18 8.53 -5.33
CA GLY A 131 10.50 9.50 -6.18
C GLY A 131 11.23 10.83 -6.30
N LEU A 132 11.75 11.34 -5.18
CA LEU A 132 12.54 12.58 -5.15
C LEU A 132 13.86 12.48 -5.94
N VAL A 133 14.38 11.27 -6.15
CA VAL A 133 15.60 11.04 -6.94
C VAL A 133 15.29 10.74 -8.42
N ARG A 134 14.20 9.99 -8.68
CA ARG A 134 13.93 9.41 -10.01
C ARG A 134 12.91 10.19 -10.83
N LEU A 135 12.07 11.02 -10.21
CA LEU A 135 11.02 11.76 -10.90
C LEU A 135 11.43 13.21 -11.13
N ASN A 136 10.81 13.83 -12.14
CA ASN A 136 11.03 15.24 -12.47
C ASN A 136 10.81 16.12 -11.24
N ALA A 137 11.73 17.08 -11.03
CA ALA A 137 11.71 18.03 -9.91
C ALA A 137 10.39 18.80 -9.80
N VAL A 138 9.66 18.99 -10.91
CA VAL A 138 8.32 19.60 -10.92
C VAL A 138 7.33 18.85 -10.03
N LEU A 139 7.47 17.52 -9.87
CA LEU A 139 6.59 16.70 -9.04
C LEU A 139 6.98 16.69 -7.56
N HIS A 140 8.18 17.16 -7.19
CA HIS A 140 8.68 17.08 -5.82
C HIS A 140 7.76 17.77 -4.79
N PRO A 141 7.19 18.96 -5.05
CA PRO A 141 6.26 19.60 -4.12
C PRO A 141 5.03 18.73 -3.82
N VAL A 142 4.47 18.05 -4.83
CA VAL A 142 3.31 17.14 -4.67
C VAL A 142 3.69 15.94 -3.81
N LEU A 143 4.85 15.33 -4.05
CA LEU A 143 5.35 14.20 -3.25
C LEU A 143 5.59 14.60 -1.78
N GLN A 144 6.20 15.77 -1.56
CA GLN A 144 6.46 16.29 -0.22
C GLN A 144 5.17 16.64 0.52
N ARG A 145 4.19 17.23 -0.18
CA ARG A 145 2.87 17.52 0.39
C ARG A 145 2.14 16.23 0.77
N ALA A 146 2.20 15.18 -0.05
CA ALA A 146 1.61 13.88 0.27
C ALA A 146 2.23 13.27 1.54
N ASP A 147 3.56 13.38 1.70
CA ASP A 147 4.24 12.94 2.92
C ASP A 147 3.83 13.74 4.15
N ALA A 148 3.70 15.07 4.02
CA ALA A 148 3.26 15.93 5.11
C ALA A 148 1.85 15.56 5.58
N VAL A 149 0.91 15.34 4.66
CA VAL A 149 -0.45 14.90 4.99
C VAL A 149 -0.44 13.54 5.69
N ARG A 150 0.36 12.58 5.20
CA ARG A 150 0.54 11.27 5.87
C ARG A 150 1.06 11.40 7.30
N ARG A 151 1.93 12.38 7.57
CA ARG A 151 2.50 12.66 8.90
C ARG A 151 1.55 13.44 9.82
N GLY A 152 0.35 13.76 9.37
CA GLY A 152 -0.69 14.40 10.18
C GLY A 152 -0.83 15.91 9.95
N THR A 153 -0.17 16.48 8.93
CA THR A 153 -0.46 17.86 8.56
C THR A 153 -1.92 17.98 8.12
N SER A 154 -2.64 18.91 8.75
CA SER A 154 -4.04 19.15 8.44
C SER A 154 -4.24 19.56 6.97
N VAL A 155 -5.38 19.13 6.44
CA VAL A 155 -5.87 19.50 5.13
C VAL A 155 -7.14 20.32 5.33
N THR A 156 -7.22 21.48 4.70
CA THR A 156 -8.43 22.29 4.67
C THR A 156 -9.42 21.74 3.63
N SER A 157 -10.71 22.03 3.77
CA SER A 157 -11.75 21.60 2.82
C SER A 157 -11.48 22.05 1.39
N ASP A 158 -10.80 23.18 1.24
CA ASP A 158 -10.58 23.86 -0.04
C ASP A 158 -9.25 23.48 -0.69
N ASP A 159 -8.40 22.70 0.01
CA ASP A 159 -7.16 22.17 -0.56
C ASP A 159 -7.49 21.11 -1.63
N ARG A 160 -6.92 21.31 -2.81
CA ARG A 160 -7.03 20.39 -3.94
C ARG A 160 -5.67 20.00 -4.50
N THR A 161 -4.58 20.42 -3.84
CA THR A 161 -3.23 20.35 -4.38
C THR A 161 -2.83 18.93 -4.75
N LEU A 162 -3.15 17.95 -3.91
CA LEU A 162 -2.78 16.55 -4.15
C LEU A 162 -3.72 15.89 -5.15
N ARG A 163 -5.01 16.20 -5.13
CA ARG A 163 -5.94 15.67 -6.15
C ARG A 163 -5.61 16.20 -7.54
N ASP A 164 -5.31 17.49 -7.66
CA ASP A 164 -4.94 18.10 -8.94
C ASP A 164 -3.56 17.56 -9.41
N GLY A 165 -2.60 17.38 -8.50
CA GLY A 165 -1.27 16.83 -8.82
C GLY A 165 -1.22 15.31 -9.04
N LEU A 166 -2.23 14.55 -8.63
CA LEU A 166 -2.25 13.08 -8.73
C LEU A 166 -2.19 12.62 -10.20
N ASP A 167 -2.87 13.31 -11.11
CA ASP A 167 -2.91 12.93 -12.52
C ASP A 167 -1.55 13.13 -13.21
N GLU A 168 -0.80 14.16 -12.82
CA GLU A 168 0.56 14.38 -13.28
C GLU A 168 1.51 13.28 -12.80
N VAL A 169 1.38 12.87 -11.53
CA VAL A 169 2.12 11.73 -10.97
C VAL A 169 1.78 10.45 -11.74
N ARG A 170 0.50 10.16 -11.96
CA ARG A 170 0.07 8.99 -12.74
C ARG A 170 0.63 9.01 -14.16
N ALA A 171 0.62 10.17 -14.83
CA ALA A 171 1.17 10.32 -16.17
C ALA A 171 2.68 10.03 -16.19
N ALA A 172 3.45 10.63 -15.28
CA ALA A 172 4.90 10.44 -15.20
C ALA A 172 5.28 8.96 -14.95
N LEU A 173 4.51 8.25 -14.13
CA LEU A 173 4.78 6.85 -13.82
C LEU A 173 4.39 5.88 -14.94
N ARG A 174 3.33 6.19 -15.71
CA ARG A 174 2.95 5.41 -16.90
C ARG A 174 4.04 5.41 -17.97
N HIS A 175 4.61 6.59 -18.28
CA HIS A 175 5.70 6.71 -19.26
C HIS A 175 6.92 5.84 -18.92
N ARG A 176 7.30 5.76 -17.64
CA ARG A 176 8.43 4.93 -17.22
C ARG A 176 8.14 3.43 -17.21
N SER A 177 6.88 3.06 -16.98
CA SER A 177 6.46 1.64 -17.00
C SER A 177 6.49 1.08 -18.43
N SER A 178 6.22 1.91 -19.45
CA SER A 178 6.41 1.54 -20.86
C SER A 178 7.88 1.42 -21.27
N GLU A 179 8.75 2.31 -20.81
CA GLU A 179 10.20 2.26 -21.12
C GLU A 179 10.86 0.99 -20.56
N ALA A 180 10.57 0.64 -19.30
CA ALA A 180 11.11 -0.56 -18.65
C ALA A 180 10.60 -1.89 -19.24
N SER A 181 9.56 -1.84 -20.08
CA SER A 181 9.00 -3.01 -20.78
C SER A 181 9.59 -3.19 -22.18
N SER A 182 10.23 -2.17 -22.76
CA SER A 182 10.89 -2.22 -24.07
C SER A 182 12.37 -2.62 -24.01
N GLU A 183 12.96 -2.71 -22.82
CA GLU A 183 14.36 -3.11 -22.60
C GLU A 183 14.53 -4.61 -22.24
N ARG A 184 13.48 -5.43 -22.42
CA ARG A 184 13.53 -6.90 -22.28
C ARG A 184 13.29 -7.58 -23.62
#